data_AF-A0A955T9I1-F1
#
_entry.id   AF-A0A955T9I1-F1
#
_cell.length_a   1.000
_cell.length_b   1.000
_cell.length_c   1.000
_cell.angle_alpha   90.00
_cell.angle_beta   90.00
_cell.angle_gamma   90.00
#
_symmetry.space_group_name_H-M   'P 1'
#
loop_
_entity.id
_entity.type
_entity.pdbx_description
1 polymer ?
#
loop_
_entity_poly.entity_id
_entity_poly.type
_entity_poly.pdbx_seq_one_letter_code
_entity_poly.pdbx_strand_id
1 'polypeptide(L)'
;MGRIITGLILILGIVFLVRGFMSDVKRHEKPPTQYIIRDDSRVGESGSEMVVINKNNFSWTDPTFVIKERYRYHYQGSLPPDAKITVPFGKFTTDEGNAFTKDNMLNFEFDIRTATMAR
;
A
#
# COMPACT_ATOMS: atom_id res chain seq x y z
N MET A 1 9.71 -25.36 50.49
CA MET A 1 10.17 -25.04 49.12
C MET A 1 9.18 -25.41 48.00
N GLY A 2 8.23 -26.35 48.17
CA GLY A 2 7.33 -26.77 47.08
C GLY A 2 6.33 -25.72 46.56
N ARG A 3 5.84 -24.81 47.39
CA ARG A 3 4.78 -23.83 47.02
C ARG A 3 5.25 -22.76 46.02
N ILE A 4 6.53 -22.40 46.05
CA ILE A 4 7.12 -21.38 45.15
C ILE A 4 7.26 -21.95 43.73
N ILE A 5 7.64 -23.22 43.63
CA ILE A 5 7.81 -23.92 42.35
C ILE A 5 6.46 -24.12 41.66
N THR A 6 5.41 -24.48 42.41
CA THR A 6 4.05 -24.63 41.86
C THR A 6 3.50 -23.31 41.33
N GLY A 7 3.74 -22.20 42.04
CA GLY A 7 3.34 -20.86 41.57
C GLY A 7 4.06 -20.43 40.29
N LEU A 8 5.35 -20.76 40.16
CA LEU A 8 6.15 -20.43 38.97
C LEU A 8 5.66 -21.20 37.73
N ILE A 9 5.34 -22.48 37.87
CA ILE A 9 4.81 -23.32 36.77
C ILE A 9 3.45 -22.78 36.29
N LEU A 10 2.61 -22.32 37.22
CA LEU A 10 1.27 -21.81 36.92
C LEU A 10 1.34 -20.48 36.13
N ILE A 11 2.28 -19.60 36.49
CA ILE A 11 2.54 -18.35 35.75
C ILE A 11 3.08 -18.65 34.35
N LEU A 12 4.04 -19.58 34.22
CA LEU A 12 4.59 -19.97 32.91
C LEU A 12 3.51 -20.56 31.99
N GLY A 13 2.59 -21.36 32.53
CA GLY A 13 1.46 -21.91 31.77
C GLY A 13 0.50 -20.84 31.26
N ILE A 14 0.17 -19.84 32.09
CA ILE A 14 -0.69 -18.71 31.70
C ILE A 14 -0.01 -17.89 30.60
N VAL A 15 1.29 -17.59 30.73
CA VAL A 15 2.04 -16.86 29.69
C VAL A 15 2.05 -17.64 28.37
N PHE A 16 2.17 -18.96 28.42
CA PHE A 16 2.15 -19.80 27.22
C PHE A 16 0.78 -19.81 26.53
N LEU A 17 -0.31 -19.87 27.31
CA LEU A 17 -1.68 -19.77 26.80
C LEU A 17 -1.96 -18.40 26.15
N VAL A 18 -1.55 -17.31 26.80
CA VAL A 18 -1.74 -15.95 26.26
C VAL A 18 -0.94 -15.74 24.97
N ARG A 19 0.31 -16.25 24.91
CA ARG A 19 1.11 -16.21 23.67
C ARG A 19 0.50 -17.05 22.55
N GLY A 20 -0.04 -18.23 22.87
CA GLY A 20 -0.76 -19.07 21.93
C GLY A 20 -1.97 -18.34 21.33
N PHE A 21 -2.82 -17.75 22.18
CA PHE A 21 -3.99 -16.99 21.74
C PHE A 21 -3.61 -15.75 20.92
N MET A 22 -2.60 -14.96 21.31
CA MET A 22 -2.15 -13.81 20.51
C MET A 22 -1.59 -14.23 19.14
N SER A 23 -0.90 -15.37 19.05
CA SER A 23 -0.42 -15.90 17.78
C SER A 23 -1.55 -16.40 16.89
N ASP A 24 -2.61 -16.96 17.47
CA ASP A 24 -3.73 -17.51 16.72
C ASP A 24 -4.69 -16.42 16.21
N VAL A 25 -4.94 -15.38 17.01
CA VAL A 25 -5.70 -14.19 16.61
C VAL A 25 -5.04 -13.49 15.41
N LYS A 26 -3.70 -13.38 15.41
CA LYS A 26 -2.96 -12.81 14.27
C LYS A 26 -2.99 -13.67 13.00
N ARG A 27 -3.29 -14.97 13.11
CA ARG A 27 -3.32 -15.89 11.97
C ARG A 27 -4.71 -16.10 11.38
N HIS A 28 -5.77 -15.84 12.14
CA HIS A 28 -7.16 -16.10 11.75
C HIS A 28 -8.02 -14.86 11.49
N GLU A 29 -7.47 -13.65 11.63
CA GLU A 29 -8.15 -12.46 11.12
C GLU A 29 -8.22 -12.56 9.59
N LYS A 30 -9.45 -12.63 9.07
CA LYS A 30 -9.70 -12.52 7.63
C LYS A 30 -8.98 -11.26 7.14
N PRO A 31 -8.26 -11.32 6.01
CA PRO A 31 -7.59 -10.14 5.47
C PRO A 31 -8.61 -9.00 5.38
N PRO A 32 -8.25 -7.79 5.81
CA PRO A 32 -9.18 -6.67 5.86
C PRO A 32 -9.85 -6.49 4.51
N THR A 33 -11.19 -6.45 4.50
CA THR A 33 -12.00 -6.38 3.27
C THR A 33 -11.85 -5.03 2.54
N GLN A 34 -11.32 -4.03 3.25
CA GLN A 34 -11.00 -2.72 2.72
C GLN A 34 -9.59 -2.36 3.15
N TYR A 35 -8.73 -2.12 2.17
CA TYR A 35 -7.41 -1.57 2.39
C TYR A 35 -7.50 -0.06 2.16
N ILE A 36 -7.06 0.72 3.15
CA ILE A 36 -6.80 2.14 2.93
C ILE A 36 -5.52 2.20 2.10
N ILE A 37 -5.60 2.60 0.84
CA ILE A 37 -4.42 2.91 0.04
C ILE A 37 -3.78 4.15 0.64
N ARG A 38 -2.51 4.03 1.04
CA ARG A 38 -1.74 5.13 1.62
C ARG A 38 -0.57 5.38 0.70
N ASP A 39 -0.52 6.58 0.15
CA ASP A 39 0.55 7.00 -0.73
C ASP A 39 1.11 8.36 -0.34
N ASP A 40 2.31 8.62 -0.85
CA ASP A 40 2.87 9.96 -0.95
C ASP A 40 3.13 10.21 -2.44
N SER A 41 2.23 10.95 -3.07
CA SER A 41 2.28 11.35 -4.46
C SER A 41 2.58 12.84 -4.59
N ARG A 42 3.58 13.17 -5.41
CA ARG A 42 4.04 14.54 -5.63
C ARG A 42 4.62 14.72 -7.01
N VAL A 43 4.73 15.98 -7.44
CA VAL A 43 5.49 16.34 -8.63
C VAL A 43 6.98 16.21 -8.32
N GLY A 44 7.74 15.57 -9.21
CA GLY A 44 9.19 15.46 -9.10
C GLY A 44 9.89 16.83 -9.22
N GLU A 45 11.16 16.89 -8.80
CA GLU A 45 11.95 18.14 -8.79
C GLU A 45 12.09 18.76 -10.19
N SER A 46 12.12 17.93 -11.23
CA SER A 46 12.17 18.36 -12.63
C SER A 46 10.87 19.02 -13.11
N GLY A 47 9.76 18.83 -12.40
CA GLY A 47 8.43 19.29 -12.81
C GLY A 47 7.82 18.51 -13.99
N SER A 48 8.44 17.43 -14.46
CA SER A 48 7.99 16.67 -15.65
C SER A 48 7.55 15.24 -15.34
N GLU A 49 7.52 14.88 -14.07
CA GLU A 49 7.26 13.52 -13.60
C GLU A 49 6.44 13.52 -12.32
N MET A 50 5.69 12.44 -12.14
CA MET A 50 5.02 12.12 -10.88
C MET A 50 5.91 11.15 -10.09
N VAL A 51 6.13 11.46 -8.82
CA VAL A 51 6.78 10.57 -7.88
C VAL A 51 5.70 9.99 -6.98
N VAL A 52 5.68 8.67 -6.85
CA VAL A 52 4.75 7.95 -5.98
C VAL A 52 5.55 7.05 -5.06
N ILE A 53 5.17 7.04 -3.78
CA ILE A 53 5.76 6.15 -2.77
C ILE A 53 4.63 5.32 -2.15
N ASN A 54 4.79 4.00 -2.14
CA ASN A 54 3.88 3.11 -1.44
C ASN A 54 4.09 3.25 0.08
N LYS A 55 3.14 3.88 0.79
CA LYS A 55 3.17 4.03 2.26
C LYS A 55 2.34 2.97 2.98
N ASN A 56 1.85 1.96 2.26
CA ASN A 56 1.25 0.79 2.86
C ASN A 56 2.31 -0.19 3.37
N ASN A 57 1.91 -1.06 4.30
CA ASN A 57 2.70 -2.18 4.79
C ASN A 57 2.54 -3.45 3.92
N PHE A 58 1.94 -3.34 2.74
CA PHE A 58 1.76 -4.41 1.77
C PHE A 58 2.10 -3.90 0.36
N SER A 59 2.43 -4.82 -0.54
CA SER A 59 2.77 -4.50 -1.93
C SER A 59 1.52 -4.17 -2.76
N TRP A 60 1.62 -3.18 -3.65
CA TRP A 60 0.60 -2.96 -4.68
C TRP A 60 0.91 -3.80 -5.91
N THR A 61 -0.03 -4.64 -6.33
CA THR A 61 0.10 -5.44 -7.56
C THR A 61 -0.60 -4.73 -8.70
N ASP A 62 0.12 -4.49 -9.79
CA ASP A 62 -0.33 -3.82 -11.00
C ASP A 62 -1.15 -2.52 -10.76
N PRO A 63 -0.65 -1.58 -9.92
CA PRO A 63 -1.36 -0.34 -9.62
C PRO A 63 -1.58 0.53 -10.87
N THR A 64 -2.71 1.24 -10.87
CA THR A 64 -3.01 2.27 -11.86
C THR A 64 -2.94 3.64 -11.21
N PHE A 65 -2.07 4.50 -11.71
CA PHE A 65 -2.00 5.88 -11.25
C PHE A 65 -2.87 6.77 -12.14
N VAL A 66 -3.61 7.68 -11.52
CA VAL A 66 -4.61 8.51 -12.20
C VAL A 66 -4.38 9.99 -11.90
N ILE A 67 -4.46 10.82 -12.93
CA ILE A 67 -4.43 12.28 -12.82
C ILE A 67 -5.78 12.82 -13.31
N LYS A 68 -6.47 13.63 -12.47
CA LYS A 68 -7.77 14.26 -12.78
C LYS A 68 -8.84 13.27 -13.27
N GLU A 69 -8.88 12.06 -12.72
CA GLU A 69 -9.77 10.96 -13.10
C GLU A 69 -9.71 10.49 -14.58
N ARG A 70 -8.88 11.14 -15.41
CA ARG A 70 -8.89 10.98 -16.87
C ARG A 70 -7.63 10.36 -17.42
N TYR A 71 -6.46 10.79 -16.93
CA TYR A 71 -5.18 10.32 -17.46
C TYR A 71 -4.68 9.17 -16.59
N ARG A 72 -4.40 8.03 -17.21
CA ARG A 72 -4.06 6.80 -16.52
C ARG A 72 -2.68 6.32 -16.94
N TYR A 73 -1.97 5.76 -15.98
CA TYR A 73 -0.78 4.97 -16.24
C TYR A 73 -0.89 3.64 -15.48
N HIS A 74 -0.80 2.54 -16.21
CA HIS A 74 -0.80 1.19 -15.64
C HIS A 74 0.64 0.75 -15.40
N TYR A 75 1.02 0.63 -14.14
CA TYR A 75 2.30 0.03 -13.78
C TYR A 75 2.16 -1.49 -13.84
N GLN A 76 3.04 -2.15 -14.60
CA GLN A 76 3.11 -3.60 -14.63
C GLN A 76 4.16 -4.09 -13.65
N GLY A 77 3.73 -4.77 -12.60
CA GLY A 77 4.59 -5.31 -11.56
C GLY A 77 4.06 -5.10 -10.15
N SER A 78 4.89 -5.47 -9.20
CA SER A 78 4.61 -5.33 -7.78
C SER A 78 5.42 -4.16 -7.20
N LEU A 79 4.75 -3.22 -6.55
CA LEU A 79 5.38 -2.10 -5.84
C LEU A 79 5.39 -2.40 -4.33
N PRO A 80 6.51 -2.86 -3.76
CA PRO A 80 6.57 -3.23 -2.35
C PRO A 80 6.43 -2.02 -1.40
N PRO A 81 6.23 -2.27 -0.10
CA PRO A 81 6.21 -1.21 0.92
C PRO A 81 7.42 -0.29 0.83
N ASP A 82 7.20 1.02 0.99
CA ASP A 82 8.17 2.11 0.92
C ASP A 82 8.92 2.26 -0.42
N ALA A 83 8.58 1.45 -1.43
CA ALA A 83 9.16 1.60 -2.75
C ALA A 83 8.70 2.91 -3.41
N LYS A 84 9.67 3.58 -4.03
CA LYS A 84 9.48 4.78 -4.82
C LYS A 84 9.48 4.44 -6.30
N ILE A 85 8.51 4.99 -7.02
CA ILE A 85 8.49 5.00 -8.47
C ILE A 85 8.41 6.44 -8.98
N THR A 86 9.06 6.69 -10.12
CA THR A 86 8.97 7.94 -10.85
C THR A 86 8.37 7.66 -12.22
N VAL A 87 7.26 8.31 -12.53
CA VAL A 87 6.52 8.13 -13.79
C VAL A 87 6.53 9.45 -14.56
N PRO A 88 7.17 9.52 -15.73
CA PRO A 88 7.13 10.71 -16.58
C PRO A 88 5.68 11.04 -16.97
N PHE A 89 5.32 12.32 -16.94
CA PHE A 89 3.95 12.75 -17.25
C PHE A 89 3.47 12.33 -18.65
N GLY A 90 4.38 12.28 -19.62
CA GLY A 90 4.06 11.80 -20.97
C GLY A 90 3.67 10.32 -21.08
N LYS A 91 3.78 9.54 -19.98
CA LYS A 91 3.30 8.16 -19.92
C LYS A 91 1.83 8.04 -19.51
N PHE A 92 1.22 9.11 -19.00
CA PHE A 92 -0.19 9.12 -18.65
C PHE A 92 -1.01 9.45 -19.90
N THR A 93 -1.97 8.59 -20.23
CA THR A 93 -2.81 8.77 -21.42
C THR A 93 -4.28 8.71 -21.05
N THR A 94 -5.12 9.39 -21.83
CA THR A 94 -6.57 9.20 -21.78
C THR A 94 -6.96 7.90 -22.48
N ASP A 95 -8.23 7.49 -22.36
CA ASP A 95 -8.76 6.32 -23.07
C ASP A 95 -8.70 6.48 -24.61
N GLU A 96 -8.69 7.73 -25.09
CA GLU A 96 -8.50 8.06 -26.51
C GLU A 96 -7.02 8.13 -26.93
N GLY A 97 -6.07 7.88 -26.01
CA GLY A 97 -4.63 7.87 -26.27
C GLY A 97 -3.93 9.23 -26.19
N ASN A 98 -4.62 10.29 -25.76
CA ASN A 98 -4.00 11.61 -25.62
C ASN A 98 -3.07 11.66 -24.41
N ALA A 99 -1.81 12.02 -24.61
CA ALA A 99 -0.83 12.13 -23.53
C ALA A 99 -1.13 13.33 -22.61
N PHE A 100 -0.81 13.18 -21.33
CA PHE A 100 -0.83 14.29 -20.37
C PHE A 100 0.33 15.24 -20.67
N THR A 101 0.03 16.54 -20.73
CA THR A 101 1.00 17.61 -21.01
C THR A 101 1.00 18.64 -19.89
N LYS A 102 2.10 19.39 -19.78
CA LYS A 102 2.27 20.47 -18.80
C LYS A 102 1.25 21.60 -18.99
N ASP A 103 0.69 21.76 -20.19
CA ASP A 103 -0.34 22.77 -20.44
C ASP A 103 -1.69 22.39 -19.81
N ASN A 104 -1.92 21.10 -19.58
CA ASN A 104 -3.13 20.56 -18.94
C ASN A 104 -3.00 20.48 -17.41
N MET A 105 -1.94 21.07 -16.86
CA MET A 105 -1.46 20.95 -15.47
C MET A 105 -2.13 21.91 -14.48
N LEU A 106 -3.20 22.60 -14.87
CA LEU A 106 -3.92 23.51 -13.98
C LEU A 106 -4.69 22.71 -12.92
N ASN A 107 -4.19 22.70 -11.68
CA ASN A 107 -4.69 21.98 -10.49
C ASN A 107 -4.51 20.45 -10.57
N PHE A 108 -3.49 19.94 -9.89
CA PHE A 108 -3.28 18.51 -9.75
C PHE A 108 -4.19 17.92 -8.67
N GLU A 109 -4.98 16.93 -9.06
CA GLU A 109 -5.56 15.97 -8.15
C GLU A 109 -5.01 14.59 -8.57
N PHE A 110 -4.28 13.96 -7.65
CA PHE A 110 -3.67 12.65 -7.85
C PHE A 110 -4.55 11.62 -7.15
N ASP A 111 -4.91 10.58 -7.88
CA ASP A 111 -5.65 9.44 -7.35
C ASP A 111 -4.89 8.16 -7.71
N ILE A 112 -4.75 7.25 -6.74
CA ILE A 112 -4.13 5.95 -6.95
C ILE A 112 -5.22 4.90 -6.87
N ARG A 113 -5.56 4.33 -8.03
CA ARG A 113 -6.47 3.21 -8.12
C ARG A 113 -5.66 1.94 -8.26
N THR A 114 -5.56 1.17 -7.18
CA THR A 114 -5.09 -0.20 -7.31
C THR A 114 -6.18 -0.99 -8.04
N ALA A 115 -5.88 -1.47 -9.25
CA ALA A 115 -6.78 -2.38 -9.94
C ALA A 115 -6.83 -3.66 -9.12
N THR A 116 -7.93 -3.85 -8.39
CA THR A 116 -8.46 -5.11 -7.86
C THR A 116 -7.43 -6.10 -7.32
N MET A 117 -7.38 -6.26 -5.99
CA MET A 117 -6.70 -7.42 -5.41
C MET A 117 -7.16 -8.69 -6.12
N ALA A 118 -6.18 -9.38 -6.72
CA ALA A 118 -6.36 -10.75 -7.16
C ALA A 118 -6.93 -11.56 -5.98
N ARG A 119 -7.96 -12.34 -6.30
CA ARG A 119 -8.61 -13.30 -5.40
C ARG A 119 -7.61 -14.26 -4.75
#